data_AF-K6Q1X1-F1
#
_entry.id   AF-K6Q1X1-F1
#
_cell.length_a   1.000
_cell.length_b   1.000
_cell.length_c   1.000
_cell.angle_alpha   90.00
_cell.angle_beta   90.00
_cell.angle_gamma   90.00
#
_symmetry.space_group_name_H-M   'P 1'
#
loop_
_entity.id
_entity.type
_entity.pdbx_description
1 polymer ?
#
loop_
_entity_poly.entity_id
_entity_poly.type
_entity_poly.pdbx_seq_one_letter_code
_entity_poly.pdbx_strand_id
1 'polypeptide(L)'
;MAVSDVPTVTVLVNGKPVAVSGRPAGDGPTLVDLLAQMGYSADAPVAVAVDGRVVPRRQWAEFVLRETHRVQVVKAMAGGAPAPDAPAGPQGPVPADGPLHRRPTSPGPEPAAPEAPAPSDGPQAGSSATDPLVIAGRTFRSRLFLGTGKYADPATMVAALERSGTEMVTVAMRLIDPDDPAGGDILAHIDRSRYHLLPNTAGATTAEQAIGIAHLAREALGTNWIKLEVIGDPRTLLPDLQGTLEATRRLVRDGFVVLPYCTADLVTCLRLEDAGAAAVMPLAAPIGTGQGMQDWVGIQRVIERVSVPVIVDAGLGVPSDAAIAMEMGASAVLVNTAIARAKNPPLMAEAFRWGVIAGRQAFLAGRMPPQREASASSPVRGVPQLQGIAAPGGSG
;
A
#
# COMPACT_ATOMS: atom_id res chain seq x y z
N MET A 1 -6.13 -24.43 54.97
CA MET A 1 -6.61 -23.66 53.81
C MET A 1 -6.29 -24.49 52.58
N ALA A 2 -7.30 -24.98 51.87
CA ALA A 2 -7.08 -25.70 50.62
C ALA A 2 -6.59 -24.70 49.57
N VAL A 3 -5.42 -24.95 48.98
CA VAL A 3 -4.97 -24.24 47.78
C VAL A 3 -5.95 -24.61 46.70
N SER A 4 -6.80 -23.69 46.26
CA SER A 4 -7.69 -23.93 45.13
C SER A 4 -6.82 -24.18 43.90
N ASP A 5 -6.89 -25.38 43.35
CA ASP A 5 -6.10 -25.76 42.19
C ASP A 5 -6.50 -24.85 41.01
N VAL A 6 -5.53 -24.14 40.44
CA VAL A 6 -5.79 -23.23 39.32
C VAL A 6 -5.75 -24.06 38.04
N PRO A 7 -6.87 -24.19 37.31
CA PRO A 7 -6.89 -25.00 36.10
C PRO A 7 -5.90 -24.44 35.09
N THR A 8 -5.00 -25.31 34.60
CA THR A 8 -3.95 -24.95 33.64
C THR A 8 -4.04 -25.84 32.41
N VAL A 9 -3.89 -25.25 31.22
CA VAL A 9 -3.92 -25.96 29.94
C VAL A 9 -2.70 -25.54 29.10
N THR A 10 -2.11 -26.46 28.34
CA THR A 10 -1.09 -26.10 27.34
C THR A 10 -1.72 -26.05 25.96
N VAL A 11 -1.66 -24.90 25.29
CA VAL A 11 -2.17 -24.68 23.93
C VAL A 11 -1.06 -24.31 22.96
N LEU A 12 -1.27 -24.54 21.67
CA LEU A 12 -0.35 -24.07 20.64
C LEU A 12 -0.73 -22.65 20.21
N VAL A 13 0.07 -21.65 20.61
CA VAL A 13 -0.09 -20.24 20.23
C VAL A 13 0.94 -19.88 19.17
N ASN A 14 0.49 -19.52 17.97
CA ASN A 14 1.36 -19.20 16.83
C ASN A 14 2.44 -20.28 16.57
N GLY A 15 2.11 -21.55 16.85
CA GLY A 15 3.01 -22.69 16.69
C GLY A 15 3.88 -23.03 17.89
N LYS A 16 3.87 -22.23 18.97
CA LYS A 16 4.63 -22.48 20.20
C LYS A 16 3.72 -22.97 21.33
N PRO A 17 4.13 -23.96 22.15
CA PRO A 17 3.38 -24.36 23.33
C PRO A 17 3.38 -23.24 24.38
N VAL A 18 2.20 -22.89 24.89
CA VAL A 18 2.01 -21.91 25.96
C VAL A 18 1.10 -22.51 27.02
N ALA A 19 1.60 -22.59 28.26
CA ALA A 19 0.80 -22.98 29.42
C ALA A 19 0.00 -21.78 29.91
N VAL A 20 -1.33 -21.91 29.98
CA VAL A 20 -2.27 -20.86 30.37
C VAL A 20 -2.99 -21.28 31.64
N SER A 21 -2.90 -20.44 32.67
CA SER A 21 -3.61 -20.65 33.94
C SER A 21 -4.85 -19.77 34.01
N GLY A 22 -5.99 -20.38 34.36
CA GLY A 22 -7.27 -19.68 34.48
C GLY A 22 -7.46 -19.01 35.82
N ARG A 23 -8.72 -18.63 36.11
CA ARG A 23 -9.11 -18.12 37.44
C ARG A 23 -9.44 -19.28 38.38
N PRO A 24 -9.24 -19.11 39.71
CA PRO A 24 -9.70 -20.07 40.70
C PRO A 24 -11.20 -20.35 40.56
N ALA A 25 -11.60 -21.62 40.62
CA ALA A 25 -12.99 -22.08 40.53
C ALA A 25 -13.74 -21.76 39.21
N GLY A 26 -13.03 -21.46 38.12
CA GLY A 26 -13.60 -21.33 36.77
C GLY A 26 -13.62 -22.66 35.99
N ASP A 27 -14.38 -22.71 34.89
CA ASP A 27 -14.49 -23.87 33.98
C ASP A 27 -13.21 -24.17 33.19
N GLY A 28 -12.19 -23.32 33.31
CA GLY A 28 -10.88 -23.45 32.67
C GLY A 28 -10.30 -22.08 32.27
N PRO A 29 -9.03 -22.05 31.80
CA PRO A 29 -8.42 -20.85 31.23
C PRO A 29 -9.13 -20.40 29.94
N THR A 30 -9.29 -19.10 29.78
CA THR A 30 -9.98 -18.47 28.66
C THR A 30 -9.00 -17.77 27.70
N LEU A 31 -9.50 -17.27 26.55
CA LEU A 31 -8.70 -16.41 25.68
C LEU A 31 -8.26 -15.11 26.37
N VAL A 32 -9.08 -14.56 27.27
CA VAL A 32 -8.69 -13.38 28.05
C VAL A 32 -7.51 -13.69 28.98
N ASP A 33 -7.52 -14.86 29.62
CA ASP A 33 -6.42 -15.27 30.51
C ASP A 33 -5.12 -15.45 29.70
N LEU A 34 -5.19 -16.08 28.52
CA LEU A 34 -4.05 -16.19 27.60
C LEU A 34 -3.51 -14.81 27.20
N LEU A 35 -4.37 -13.89 26.76
CA LEU A 35 -3.93 -12.57 26.32
C LEU A 35 -3.32 -11.76 27.46
N ALA A 36 -3.90 -11.82 28.66
CA ALA A 36 -3.37 -11.14 29.84
C ALA A 36 -1.97 -11.68 30.20
N GLN A 37 -1.75 -12.99 30.11
CA GLN A 37 -0.44 -13.61 30.30
C GLN A 37 0.57 -13.19 29.22
N MET A 38 0.11 -12.96 27.99
CA MET A 38 0.92 -12.39 26.91
C MET A 38 1.13 -10.87 27.03
N GLY A 39 0.64 -10.22 28.10
CA GLY A 39 0.78 -8.79 28.32
C GLY A 39 -0.21 -7.91 27.55
N TYR A 40 -1.26 -8.49 26.98
CA TYR A 40 -2.30 -7.76 26.25
C TYR A 40 -3.56 -7.59 27.10
N SER A 41 -4.07 -6.36 27.15
CA SER A 41 -5.39 -6.11 27.70
C SER A 41 -6.49 -6.62 26.76
N ALA A 42 -7.70 -6.80 27.30
CA ALA A 42 -8.86 -7.20 26.50
C ALA A 42 -9.21 -6.21 25.37
N ASP A 43 -8.77 -4.95 25.48
CA ASP A 43 -9.01 -3.88 24.50
C ASP A 43 -7.80 -3.63 23.58
N ALA A 44 -6.72 -4.41 23.72
CA ALA A 44 -5.55 -4.26 22.87
C ALA A 44 -5.90 -4.46 21.39
N PRO A 45 -5.22 -3.77 20.45
CA PRO A 45 -5.50 -3.86 19.01
C PRO A 45 -4.94 -5.15 18.38
N VAL A 46 -5.29 -6.28 18.98
CA VAL A 46 -4.97 -7.64 18.57
C VAL A 46 -6.23 -8.37 18.12
N ALA A 47 -6.08 -9.42 17.32
CA ALA A 47 -7.16 -10.34 17.00
C ALA A 47 -6.73 -11.78 17.23
N VAL A 48 -7.71 -12.65 17.47
CA VAL A 48 -7.50 -14.05 17.78
C VAL A 48 -8.27 -14.92 16.80
N ALA A 49 -7.60 -15.96 16.29
CA ALA A 49 -8.26 -17.09 15.65
C ALA A 49 -7.96 -18.38 16.41
N VAL A 50 -8.92 -19.30 16.44
CA VAL A 50 -8.75 -20.65 16.99
C VAL A 50 -9.14 -21.64 15.91
N ASP A 51 -8.24 -22.58 15.61
CA ASP A 51 -8.41 -23.62 14.59
C ASP A 51 -8.83 -23.04 13.22
N GLY A 52 -8.22 -21.91 12.84
CA GLY A 52 -8.45 -21.22 11.58
C GLY A 52 -9.72 -20.35 11.54
N ARG A 53 -10.44 -20.19 12.66
CA ARG A 53 -11.64 -19.35 12.74
C ARG A 53 -11.41 -18.16 13.65
N VAL A 54 -11.68 -16.96 13.15
CA VAL A 54 -11.62 -15.73 13.95
C VAL A 54 -12.63 -15.83 15.09
N VAL A 55 -12.16 -15.60 16.33
CA VAL A 55 -13.02 -15.55 17.51
C VAL A 55 -13.35 -14.09 17.79
N PRO A 56 -14.62 -13.66 17.68
CA PRO A 56 -15.02 -12.28 17.95
C PRO A 56 -14.63 -11.85 19.36
N ARG A 57 -14.15 -10.61 19.53
CA ARG A 57 -13.68 -10.11 20.84
C ARG A 57 -14.67 -10.31 21.98
N ARG A 58 -15.96 -10.11 21.71
CA ARG A 58 -17.05 -10.30 22.70
C ARG A 58 -17.15 -11.72 23.27
N GLN A 59 -16.54 -12.73 22.62
CA GLN A 59 -16.57 -14.12 23.04
C GLN A 59 -15.32 -14.53 23.81
N TRP A 60 -14.27 -13.70 23.87
CA TRP A 60 -12.97 -14.11 24.44
C TRP A 60 -13.06 -14.51 25.92
N ALA A 61 -13.92 -13.84 26.70
CA ALA A 61 -14.09 -14.13 28.12
C ALA A 61 -14.83 -15.46 28.38
N GLU A 62 -15.61 -15.94 27.40
CA GLU A 62 -16.40 -17.18 27.51
C GLU A 62 -15.73 -18.35 26.77
N PHE A 63 -14.74 -18.07 25.92
CA PHE A 63 -14.04 -19.09 25.13
C PHE A 63 -13.03 -19.83 26.00
N VAL A 64 -13.40 -21.02 26.48
CA VAL A 64 -12.53 -21.90 27.26
C VAL A 64 -11.53 -22.62 26.36
N LEU A 65 -10.24 -22.52 26.70
CA LEU A 65 -9.13 -23.16 26.00
C LEU A 65 -9.05 -24.66 26.30
N ARG A 66 -8.60 -25.43 25.29
CA ARG A 66 -8.41 -26.89 25.34
C ARG A 66 -7.08 -27.22 24.69
N GLU A 67 -6.42 -28.28 25.13
CA GLU A 67 -5.08 -28.67 24.64
C GLU A 67 -5.04 -28.89 23.12
N THR A 68 -6.16 -29.26 22.51
CA THR A 68 -6.27 -29.47 21.06
C THR A 68 -6.31 -28.18 20.25
N HIS A 69 -6.57 -27.03 20.88
CA HIS A 69 -6.73 -25.76 20.18
C HIS A 69 -5.40 -25.23 19.64
N ARG A 70 -5.45 -24.76 18.39
CA ARG A 70 -4.40 -23.99 17.76
C ARG A 70 -4.83 -22.53 17.73
N VAL A 71 -4.22 -21.72 18.58
CA VAL A 71 -4.51 -20.30 18.73
C VAL A 71 -3.56 -19.50 17.85
N GLN A 72 -4.11 -18.57 17.07
CA GLN A 72 -3.36 -17.55 16.39
C GLN A 72 -3.68 -16.20 17.01
N VAL A 73 -2.65 -15.48 17.44
CA VAL A 73 -2.79 -14.11 17.95
C VAL A 73 -2.02 -13.18 17.01
N VAL A 74 -2.72 -12.20 16.46
CA VAL A 74 -2.15 -11.28 15.47
C VAL A 74 -2.29 -9.82 15.91
N LYS A 75 -1.39 -8.98 15.42
CA LYS A 75 -1.44 -7.52 15.53
C LYS A 75 -1.07 -6.85 14.20
N ALA A 76 -1.40 -5.57 14.07
CA ALA A 76 -0.91 -4.78 12.95
C ALA A 76 0.59 -4.53 13.07
N MET A 77 1.27 -4.53 11.94
CA MET A 77 2.68 -4.23 11.78
C MET A 77 2.89 -3.34 10.56
N ALA A 78 4.09 -2.76 10.45
CA ALA A 78 4.56 -2.13 9.23
C ALA A 78 4.29 -3.03 8.02
N GLY A 79 3.64 -2.47 7.00
CA GLY A 79 3.21 -3.21 5.81
C GLY A 79 4.36 -3.80 5.00
N GLY A 80 4.04 -4.59 3.98
CA GLY A 80 5.01 -5.12 3.01
C GLY A 80 5.19 -6.62 3.09
N ALA A 81 5.20 -7.25 1.92
CA ALA A 81 5.59 -8.64 1.78
C ALA A 81 7.01 -8.84 2.37
N PRO A 82 7.25 -9.91 3.13
CA PRO A 82 8.62 -10.30 3.45
C PRO A 82 9.36 -10.47 2.11
N ALA A 83 10.60 -10.01 2.03
CA ALA A 83 11.42 -10.41 0.89
C ALA A 83 11.44 -11.94 0.89
N PRO A 84 11.16 -12.62 -0.24
CA PRO A 84 11.45 -14.05 -0.29
C PRO A 84 12.92 -14.23 0.10
N ASP A 85 13.22 -15.21 0.95
CA ASP A 85 14.60 -15.63 1.19
C ASP A 85 15.22 -15.87 -0.19
N ALA A 86 16.14 -14.99 -0.58
CA ALA A 86 16.74 -15.09 -1.90
C ALA A 86 17.50 -16.43 -1.93
N PRO A 87 17.19 -17.38 -2.82
CA PRO A 87 18.10 -18.46 -3.04
C PRO A 87 19.40 -17.85 -3.55
N ALA A 88 20.53 -18.25 -2.98
CA ALA A 88 21.87 -17.93 -3.47
C ALA A 88 22.07 -18.60 -4.84
N GLY A 89 21.43 -18.06 -5.87
CA GLY A 89 21.63 -18.40 -7.27
C GLY A 89 22.41 -17.28 -7.95
N PRO A 90 23.20 -17.59 -8.99
CA PRO A 90 24.04 -16.59 -9.64
C PRO A 90 23.15 -15.48 -10.22
N GLN A 91 23.40 -14.24 -9.78
CA GLN A 91 22.84 -13.06 -10.41
C GLN A 91 23.47 -12.96 -11.81
N GLY A 92 22.84 -13.61 -12.79
CA GLY A 92 23.13 -13.38 -14.19
C GLY A 92 22.75 -11.94 -14.56
N PRO A 93 23.48 -11.30 -15.49
CA PRO A 93 23.20 -9.93 -15.90
C PRO A 93 21.77 -9.85 -16.48
N VAL A 94 21.00 -8.90 -15.97
CA VAL A 94 19.71 -8.50 -16.55
C VAL A 94 20.00 -7.87 -17.92
N PRO A 95 19.37 -8.29 -19.02
CA PRO A 95 19.55 -7.63 -20.31
C PRO A 95 18.90 -6.25 -20.25
N ALA A 96 19.72 -5.21 -20.31
CA ALA A 96 19.28 -3.86 -20.59
C ALA A 96 19.15 -3.72 -22.10
N ASP A 97 17.94 -3.89 -22.65
CA ASP A 97 17.53 -3.29 -23.92
C ASP A 97 16.02 -3.46 -24.15
N GLY A 98 15.27 -2.48 -23.67
CA GLY A 98 13.93 -2.11 -24.12
C GLY A 98 13.92 -0.59 -24.32
N PRO A 99 13.10 -0.01 -25.21
CA PRO A 99 13.35 1.30 -25.80
C PRO A 99 13.33 2.42 -24.74
N LEU A 100 14.52 2.76 -24.26
CA LEU A 100 14.75 3.88 -23.35
C LEU A 100 14.58 5.17 -24.16
N HIS A 101 13.63 6.00 -23.74
CA HIS A 101 13.66 7.43 -24.06
C HIS A 101 15.04 7.98 -23.71
N ARG A 102 15.85 8.29 -24.73
CA ARG A 102 17.20 8.86 -24.56
C ARG A 102 17.07 10.20 -23.83
N ARG A 103 17.54 10.26 -22.58
CA ARG A 103 17.84 11.52 -21.89
C ARG A 103 19.16 12.11 -22.43
N PRO A 104 19.29 13.42 -22.58
CA PRO A 104 20.58 14.05 -22.82
C PRO A 104 21.44 13.97 -21.56
N THR A 105 22.70 13.58 -21.72
CA THR A 105 23.74 13.65 -20.70
C THR A 105 24.11 15.11 -20.44
N SER A 106 24.13 15.54 -19.17
CA SER A 106 24.65 16.85 -18.76
C SER A 106 26.11 16.73 -18.27
N PRO A 107 26.94 17.79 -18.43
CA PRO A 107 28.36 17.78 -18.11
C PRO A 107 28.64 17.97 -16.61
N GLY A 108 29.91 17.80 -16.23
CA GLY A 108 30.46 17.67 -14.88
C GLY A 108 30.30 18.84 -13.89
N PRO A 109 30.99 18.78 -12.74
CA PRO A 109 30.50 19.34 -11.48
C PRO A 109 30.78 20.85 -11.33
N GLU A 110 29.82 21.56 -10.74
CA GLU A 110 29.95 22.93 -10.24
C GLU A 110 29.65 22.98 -8.72
N PRO A 111 30.15 24.01 -8.00
CA PRO A 111 30.40 23.94 -6.56
C PRO A 111 29.16 24.15 -5.67
N ALA A 112 29.34 23.84 -4.39
CA ALA A 112 28.30 23.81 -3.36
C ALA A 112 27.50 25.12 -3.22
N ALA A 113 26.18 25.00 -3.29
CA ALA A 113 25.23 26.08 -3.01
C ALA A 113 24.99 26.25 -1.49
N PRO A 114 24.69 27.46 -1.01
CA PRO A 114 24.52 27.75 0.41
C PRO A 114 23.18 27.27 0.97
N GLU A 115 23.14 27.13 2.29
CA GLU A 115 22.04 26.63 3.12
C GLU A 115 20.73 27.39 2.90
N ALA A 116 19.65 26.66 2.63
CA ALA A 116 18.31 27.21 2.41
C ALA A 116 17.62 27.58 3.74
N PRO A 117 16.83 28.67 3.80
CA PRO A 117 16.08 29.04 5.00
C PRO A 117 14.90 28.10 5.27
N ALA A 118 14.47 28.05 6.54
CA ALA A 118 13.40 27.22 7.07
C ALA A 118 12.07 27.34 6.27
N PRO A 119 11.25 26.27 6.22
CA PRO A 119 10.04 26.25 5.40
C PRO A 119 9.02 27.23 5.96
N SER A 120 8.66 28.23 5.15
CA SER A 120 7.40 28.96 5.29
C SER A 120 6.27 28.12 4.71
N ASP A 121 5.09 28.22 5.29
CA ASP A 121 3.89 27.44 4.96
C ASP A 121 3.66 27.36 3.44
N GLY A 122 4.01 26.20 2.86
CA GLY A 122 3.84 25.92 1.44
C GLY A 122 2.38 25.91 1.02
N PRO A 123 2.10 25.97 -0.31
CA PRO A 123 0.74 26.06 -0.82
C PRO A 123 -0.11 24.91 -0.30
N GLN A 124 -1.23 25.24 0.34
CA GLN A 124 -2.21 24.28 0.81
C GLN A 124 -2.59 23.34 -0.33
N ALA A 125 -2.60 22.03 -0.03
CA ALA A 125 -2.82 20.97 -0.99
C ALA A 125 -4.04 21.26 -1.89
N GLY A 126 -3.84 21.17 -3.20
CA GLY A 126 -4.79 21.51 -4.26
C GLY A 126 -6.01 20.60 -4.33
N SER A 127 -6.86 20.64 -3.31
CA SER A 127 -8.28 20.37 -3.42
C SER A 127 -8.95 21.69 -3.77
N SER A 128 -9.15 22.01 -5.06
CA SER A 128 -10.29 22.87 -5.36
C SER A 128 -11.53 22.09 -4.88
N ALA A 129 -12.48 22.76 -4.23
CA ALA A 129 -13.73 22.14 -3.75
C ALA A 129 -14.54 21.42 -4.86
N THR A 130 -14.06 21.46 -6.10
CA THR A 130 -14.67 20.97 -7.33
C THR A 130 -14.13 19.60 -7.80
N ASP A 131 -13.11 19.02 -7.16
CA ASP A 131 -12.56 17.70 -7.54
C ASP A 131 -12.19 16.78 -6.34
N PRO A 132 -13.16 16.43 -5.48
CA PRO A 132 -12.90 15.54 -4.34
C PRO A 132 -12.61 14.10 -4.78
N LEU A 133 -11.68 13.42 -4.10
CA LEU A 133 -11.57 11.96 -4.17
C LEU A 133 -12.54 11.34 -3.17
N VAL A 134 -13.51 10.56 -3.66
CA VAL A 134 -14.47 9.85 -2.80
C VAL A 134 -14.34 8.35 -3.01
N ILE A 135 -14.12 7.60 -1.93
CA ILE A 135 -14.10 6.13 -1.93
C ILE A 135 -15.06 5.67 -0.84
N ALA A 136 -16.03 4.82 -1.18
CA ALA A 136 -17.04 4.30 -0.24
C ALA A 136 -17.67 5.38 0.67
N GLY A 137 -18.02 6.54 0.09
CA GLY A 137 -18.61 7.68 0.80
C GLY A 137 -17.65 8.52 1.65
N ARG A 138 -16.38 8.12 1.79
CA ARG A 138 -15.35 8.90 2.48
C ARG A 138 -14.60 9.79 1.50
N THR A 139 -14.50 11.08 1.83
CA THR A 139 -13.72 12.05 1.04
C THR A 139 -12.27 12.09 1.51
N PHE A 140 -11.35 12.11 0.55
CA PHE A 140 -9.93 12.31 0.73
C PHE A 140 -9.49 13.56 -0.06
N ARG A 141 -8.63 14.37 0.56
CA ARG A 141 -7.96 15.52 -0.06
C ARG A 141 -6.68 15.07 -0.77
N SER A 142 -5.97 14.10 -0.18
CA SER A 142 -4.79 13.51 -0.79
C SER A 142 -5.16 12.37 -1.73
N ARG A 143 -4.55 12.37 -2.91
CA ARG A 143 -4.60 11.30 -3.91
C ARG A 143 -3.34 10.43 -3.88
N LEU A 144 -2.51 10.59 -2.84
CA LEU A 144 -1.31 9.81 -2.58
C LEU A 144 -1.52 8.99 -1.31
N PHE A 145 -1.55 7.67 -1.44
CA PHE A 145 -1.64 6.72 -0.34
C PHE A 145 -0.30 6.03 -0.12
N LEU A 146 0.05 5.73 1.14
CA LEU A 146 1.38 5.21 1.48
C LEU A 146 1.31 3.83 2.14
N GLY A 147 2.34 3.02 1.89
CA GLY A 147 2.66 1.89 2.76
C GLY A 147 3.50 2.32 3.97
N THR A 148 3.42 1.53 5.04
CA THR A 148 4.20 1.72 6.29
C THR A 148 5.43 0.81 6.36
N GLY A 149 5.72 0.11 5.25
CA GLY A 149 6.70 -0.96 5.21
C GLY A 149 8.09 -0.56 4.75
N LYS A 150 9.11 -1.34 5.15
CA LYS A 150 10.48 -1.29 4.62
C LYS A 150 11.26 0.02 4.90
N TYR A 151 10.76 0.89 5.77
CA TYR A 151 11.52 2.02 6.29
C TYR A 151 12.64 1.54 7.21
N ALA A 152 13.73 2.29 7.29
CA ALA A 152 14.86 1.97 8.15
C ALA A 152 14.48 1.99 9.64
N ASP A 153 13.61 2.92 10.02
CA ASP A 153 13.16 3.12 11.39
C ASP A 153 11.79 3.84 11.42
N PRO A 154 11.06 3.80 12.56
CA PRO A 154 9.76 4.44 12.70
C PRO A 154 9.78 5.96 12.55
N ALA A 155 10.84 6.66 12.97
CA ALA A 155 10.91 8.11 12.89
C ALA A 155 11.00 8.58 11.43
N THR A 156 11.80 7.88 10.61
CA THR A 156 11.86 8.08 9.16
C THR A 156 10.52 7.81 8.49
N MET A 157 9.80 6.75 8.91
CA MET A 157 8.45 6.47 8.41
C MET A 157 7.50 7.62 8.73
N VAL A 158 7.44 8.07 9.98
CA VAL A 158 6.55 9.18 10.41
C VAL A 158 6.84 10.44 9.59
N ALA A 159 8.11 10.82 9.45
CA ALA A 159 8.50 11.98 8.67
C ALA A 159 8.08 11.87 7.19
N ALA A 160 8.15 10.67 6.60
CA ALA A 160 7.69 10.43 5.24
C ALA A 160 6.16 10.52 5.11
N LEU A 161 5.41 9.95 6.05
CA LEU A 161 3.95 10.07 6.09
C LEU A 161 3.52 11.54 6.15
N GLU A 162 4.15 12.32 7.03
CA GLU A 162 3.82 13.74 7.21
C GLU A 162 4.13 14.57 5.96
N ARG A 163 5.32 14.40 5.37
CA ARG A 163 5.72 15.14 4.16
C ARG A 163 4.91 14.77 2.92
N SER A 164 4.46 13.51 2.83
CA SER A 164 3.57 13.08 1.74
C SER A 164 2.21 13.75 1.76
N GLY A 165 1.74 14.21 2.92
CA GLY A 165 0.36 14.66 3.11
C GLY A 165 -0.68 13.57 2.88
N THR A 166 -0.31 12.29 2.97
CA THR A 166 -1.26 11.17 2.85
C THR A 166 -2.32 11.21 3.94
N GLU A 167 -3.51 10.72 3.61
CA GLU A 167 -4.61 10.53 4.55
C GLU A 167 -4.99 9.05 4.70
N MET A 168 -4.34 8.15 3.95
CA MET A 168 -4.55 6.72 4.01
C MET A 168 -3.22 5.98 4.03
N VAL A 169 -3.08 5.05 4.98
CA VAL A 169 -1.85 4.27 5.16
C VAL A 169 -2.17 2.79 5.25
N THR A 170 -1.37 1.97 4.55
CA THR A 170 -1.53 0.52 4.61
C THR A 170 -0.69 -0.10 5.71
N VAL A 171 -1.25 -1.11 6.38
CA VAL A 171 -0.60 -1.92 7.41
C VAL A 171 -0.82 -3.41 7.11
N ALA A 172 0.07 -4.27 7.57
CA ALA A 172 -0.10 -5.73 7.42
C ALA A 172 -0.43 -6.36 8.77
N MET A 173 -1.09 -7.52 8.76
CA MET A 173 -1.30 -8.32 9.96
C MET A 173 -0.15 -9.33 10.14
N ARG A 174 0.37 -9.47 11.35
CA ARG A 174 1.42 -10.45 11.67
C ARG A 174 1.10 -11.20 12.95
N LEU A 175 1.57 -12.44 13.02
CA LEU A 175 1.56 -13.26 14.23
C LEU A 175 2.47 -12.61 15.27
N ILE A 176 1.98 -12.52 16.51
CA ILE A 176 2.77 -12.10 17.66
C ILE A 176 3.73 -13.23 18.03
N ASP A 177 4.99 -12.93 18.32
CA ASP A 177 5.87 -13.91 18.94
C ASP A 177 5.47 -14.06 20.43
N PRO A 178 5.06 -15.25 20.90
CA PRO A 178 4.77 -15.46 22.32
C PRO A 178 5.97 -15.21 23.25
N ASP A 179 7.20 -15.33 22.74
CA ASP A 179 8.44 -15.10 23.51
C ASP A 179 8.87 -13.62 23.48
N ASP A 180 8.37 -12.84 22.53
CA ASP A 180 8.53 -11.38 22.46
C ASP A 180 7.20 -10.69 22.14
N PRO A 181 6.25 -10.68 23.11
CA PRO A 181 4.95 -10.07 22.90
C PRO A 181 5.06 -8.56 22.66
N ALA A 182 6.10 -7.92 23.21
CA ALA A 182 6.34 -6.48 23.15
C ALA A 182 6.88 -6.00 21.80
N GLY A 183 7.28 -6.90 20.88
CA GLY A 183 7.85 -6.56 19.58
C GLY A 183 7.09 -5.45 18.85
N GLY A 184 7.80 -4.55 18.16
CA GLY A 184 7.33 -3.20 17.80
C GLY A 184 5.86 -3.07 17.33
N ASP A 185 5.13 -2.12 17.91
CA ASP A 185 3.76 -1.80 17.53
C ASP A 185 3.74 -0.62 16.54
N ILE A 186 3.39 -0.89 15.28
CA ILE A 186 3.30 0.15 14.26
C ILE A 186 2.26 1.21 14.61
N LEU A 187 1.20 0.82 15.34
CA LEU A 187 0.09 1.72 15.67
C LEU A 187 0.52 2.77 16.69
N ALA A 188 1.56 2.50 17.49
CA ALA A 188 2.16 3.49 18.39
C ALA A 188 2.78 4.69 17.63
N HIS A 189 3.07 4.52 16.34
CA HIS A 189 3.68 5.55 15.50
C HIS A 189 2.70 6.19 14.50
N ILE A 190 1.43 5.75 14.46
CA ILE A 190 0.44 6.23 13.50
C ILE A 190 -0.68 6.95 14.25
N ASP A 191 -0.81 8.25 14.02
CA ASP A 191 -1.94 9.03 14.52
C ASP A 191 -3.23 8.65 13.77
N ARG A 192 -4.06 7.82 14.42
CA ARG A 192 -5.33 7.32 13.88
C ARG A 192 -6.41 8.38 13.74
N SER A 193 -6.22 9.58 14.32
CA SER A 193 -7.08 10.74 14.07
C SER A 193 -6.78 11.41 12.73
N ARG A 194 -5.54 11.30 12.26
CA ARG A 194 -5.05 11.87 10.99
C ARG A 194 -5.12 10.88 9.83
N TYR A 195 -4.77 9.62 10.07
CA TYR A 195 -4.64 8.61 9.02
C TYR A 195 -5.75 7.57 9.05
N HIS A 196 -6.37 7.34 7.90
CA HIS A 196 -7.25 6.21 7.68
C HIS A 196 -6.43 4.94 7.45
N LEU A 197 -6.63 3.92 8.29
CA LEU A 197 -5.93 2.65 8.16
C LEU A 197 -6.59 1.78 7.09
N LEU A 198 -5.78 1.30 6.14
CA LEU A 198 -6.16 0.31 5.14
C LEU A 198 -5.33 -0.98 5.36
N PRO A 199 -5.76 -1.90 6.25
CA PRO A 199 -5.07 -3.17 6.40
C PRO A 199 -5.04 -3.92 5.07
N ASN A 200 -3.98 -4.69 4.83
CA ASN A 200 -3.86 -5.56 3.67
C ASN A 200 -3.79 -7.03 4.06
N THR A 201 -4.06 -7.89 3.08
CA THR A 201 -3.95 -9.35 3.22
C THR A 201 -2.61 -9.88 2.72
N ALA A 202 -1.54 -9.07 2.78
CA ALA A 202 -0.21 -9.47 2.33
C ALA A 202 0.24 -10.77 2.98
N GLY A 203 0.72 -11.71 2.16
CA GLY A 203 1.11 -13.06 2.58
C GLY A 203 0.04 -14.12 2.34
N ALA A 204 -1.20 -13.75 2.01
CA ALA A 204 -2.19 -14.71 1.52
C ALA A 204 -1.84 -15.20 0.11
N THR A 205 -1.89 -16.52 -0.09
CA THR A 205 -1.75 -17.17 -1.40
C THR A 205 -3.05 -17.82 -1.87
N THR A 206 -4.09 -17.80 -1.04
CA THR A 206 -5.43 -18.29 -1.39
C THR A 206 -6.51 -17.29 -0.96
N ALA A 207 -7.68 -17.37 -1.60
CA ALA A 207 -8.84 -16.56 -1.24
C ALA A 207 -9.23 -16.73 0.25
N GLU A 208 -9.28 -17.98 0.74
CA GLU A 208 -9.63 -18.28 2.14
C GLU A 208 -8.65 -17.67 3.15
N GLN A 209 -7.34 -17.71 2.87
CA GLN A 209 -6.35 -17.04 3.71
C GLN A 209 -6.57 -15.52 3.73
N ALA A 210 -6.81 -14.92 2.57
CA ALA A 210 -7.04 -13.48 2.49
C ALA A 210 -8.32 -13.07 3.23
N ILE A 211 -9.39 -13.85 3.09
CA ILE A 211 -10.63 -13.65 3.86
C ILE A 211 -10.34 -13.73 5.36
N GLY A 212 -9.66 -14.79 5.82
CA GLY A 212 -9.28 -14.94 7.23
C GLY A 212 -8.48 -13.75 7.78
N ILE A 213 -7.48 -13.29 7.03
CA ILE A 213 -6.66 -12.12 7.40
C ILE A 213 -7.52 -10.84 7.45
N ALA A 214 -8.45 -10.65 6.52
CA ALA A 214 -9.33 -9.48 6.52
C ALA A 214 -10.24 -9.46 7.75
N HIS A 215 -10.81 -10.60 8.14
CA HIS A 215 -11.61 -10.75 9.35
C HIS A 215 -10.77 -10.50 10.62
N LEU A 216 -9.54 -11.00 10.67
CA LEU A 216 -8.60 -10.69 11.76
C LEU A 216 -8.29 -9.19 11.82
N ALA A 217 -8.03 -8.54 10.69
CA ALA A 217 -7.75 -7.12 10.62
C ALA A 217 -8.93 -6.28 11.14
N ARG A 218 -10.16 -6.68 10.81
CA ARG A 218 -11.38 -6.04 11.31
C ARG A 218 -11.49 -6.13 12.84
N GLU A 219 -11.27 -7.30 13.42
CA GLU A 219 -11.32 -7.49 14.88
C GLU A 219 -10.19 -6.76 15.62
N ALA A 220 -9.00 -6.66 15.01
CA ALA A 220 -7.84 -6.00 15.60
C ALA A 220 -7.93 -4.46 15.53
N LEU A 221 -8.42 -3.93 14.41
CA LEU A 221 -8.31 -2.49 14.09
C LEU A 221 -9.65 -1.75 14.12
N GLY A 222 -10.78 -2.47 14.18
CA GLY A 222 -12.11 -1.89 14.16
C GLY A 222 -12.46 -1.23 12.81
N THR A 223 -11.89 -1.73 11.71
CA THR A 223 -12.14 -1.21 10.36
C THR A 223 -12.76 -2.29 9.47
N ASN A 224 -13.63 -1.89 8.55
CA ASN A 224 -14.14 -2.75 7.48
C ASN A 224 -13.48 -2.47 6.12
N TRP A 225 -12.47 -1.60 6.06
CA TRP A 225 -11.70 -1.34 4.84
C TRP A 225 -10.58 -2.37 4.71
N ILE A 226 -10.40 -2.93 3.52
CA ILE A 226 -9.35 -3.92 3.26
C ILE A 226 -8.73 -3.73 1.88
N LYS A 227 -7.39 -3.64 1.86
CA LYS A 227 -6.58 -3.84 0.66
C LYS A 227 -6.44 -5.34 0.42
N LEU A 228 -7.22 -5.87 -0.50
CA LEU A 228 -7.22 -7.30 -0.80
C LEU A 228 -6.06 -7.64 -1.73
N GLU A 229 -5.15 -8.48 -1.24
CA GLU A 229 -3.99 -9.03 -1.94
C GLU A 229 -4.03 -10.57 -1.82
N VAL A 230 -4.20 -11.26 -2.95
CA VAL A 230 -4.03 -12.72 -3.06
C VAL A 230 -2.88 -12.97 -4.02
N ILE A 231 -1.73 -13.41 -3.53
CA ILE A 231 -0.52 -13.59 -4.35
C ILE A 231 -0.58 -14.95 -5.04
N GLY A 232 -0.56 -14.93 -6.38
CA GLY A 232 -0.58 -16.15 -7.20
C GLY A 232 0.82 -16.71 -7.48
N ASP A 233 1.84 -15.85 -7.55
CA ASP A 233 3.24 -16.27 -7.65
C ASP A 233 4.11 -15.53 -6.64
N PRO A 234 4.72 -16.24 -5.66
CA PRO A 234 5.56 -15.62 -4.64
C PRO A 234 6.87 -15.03 -5.19
N ARG A 235 7.31 -15.41 -6.41
CA ARG A 235 8.53 -14.83 -7.02
C ARG A 235 8.29 -13.47 -7.62
N THR A 236 7.26 -13.36 -8.46
CA THR A 236 6.89 -12.09 -9.12
C THR A 236 6.01 -11.20 -8.26
N LEU A 237 5.37 -11.76 -7.21
CA LEU A 237 4.34 -11.10 -6.41
C LEU A 237 3.14 -10.63 -7.25
N LEU A 238 2.89 -11.30 -8.38
CA LEU A 238 1.69 -11.07 -9.19
C LEU A 238 0.46 -11.70 -8.52
N PRO A 239 -0.71 -11.05 -8.64
CA PRO A 239 -1.92 -11.51 -7.98
C PRO A 239 -2.54 -12.72 -8.68
N ASP A 240 -3.10 -13.64 -7.90
CA ASP A 240 -4.10 -14.60 -8.39
C ASP A 240 -5.43 -13.87 -8.56
N LEU A 241 -5.80 -13.60 -9.81
CA LEU A 241 -7.00 -12.84 -10.14
C LEU A 241 -8.28 -13.63 -9.87
N GLN A 242 -8.24 -14.97 -9.95
CA GLN A 242 -9.41 -15.80 -9.63
C GLN A 242 -9.67 -15.79 -8.12
N GLY A 243 -8.64 -16.05 -7.32
CA GLY A 243 -8.72 -15.96 -5.86
C GLY A 243 -9.09 -14.56 -5.38
N THR A 244 -8.56 -13.51 -6.03
CA THR A 244 -8.90 -12.11 -5.73
C THR A 244 -10.38 -11.81 -5.99
N LEU A 245 -10.93 -12.28 -7.11
CA LEU A 245 -12.36 -12.09 -7.42
C LEU A 245 -13.28 -12.85 -6.45
N GLU A 246 -12.91 -14.08 -6.09
CA GLU A 246 -13.65 -14.88 -5.10
C GLU A 246 -13.66 -14.21 -3.72
N ALA A 247 -12.49 -13.81 -3.22
CA ALA A 247 -12.36 -13.12 -1.95
C ALA A 247 -13.09 -11.77 -1.95
N THR A 248 -13.06 -11.02 -3.06
CA THR A 248 -13.82 -9.76 -3.21
C THR A 248 -15.31 -10.00 -2.99
N ARG A 249 -15.92 -10.94 -3.71
CA ARG A 249 -17.35 -11.26 -3.56
C ARG A 249 -17.72 -11.68 -2.15
N ARG A 250 -16.83 -12.43 -1.47
CA ARG A 250 -17.10 -12.86 -0.11
C ARG A 250 -17.00 -11.71 0.89
N LEU A 251 -15.93 -10.94 0.82
CA LEU A 251 -15.68 -9.83 1.75
C LEU A 251 -16.71 -8.71 1.59
N VAL A 252 -17.13 -8.38 0.36
CA VAL A 252 -18.23 -7.41 0.14
C VAL A 252 -19.52 -7.89 0.81
N ARG A 253 -19.89 -9.18 0.66
CA ARG A 253 -21.05 -9.76 1.36
C ARG A 253 -20.91 -9.72 2.88
N ASP A 254 -19.69 -9.87 3.38
CA ASP A 254 -19.37 -9.80 4.81
C ASP A 254 -19.27 -8.33 5.31
N GLY A 255 -19.61 -7.34 4.48
CA GLY A 255 -19.70 -5.92 4.84
C GLY A 255 -18.39 -5.13 4.76
N PHE A 256 -17.39 -5.64 4.04
CA PHE A 256 -16.13 -4.92 3.81
C PHE A 256 -16.22 -3.90 2.67
N VAL A 257 -15.48 -2.80 2.83
CA VAL A 257 -15.05 -1.92 1.75
C VAL A 257 -13.77 -2.52 1.16
N VAL A 258 -13.89 -3.19 0.01
CA VAL A 258 -12.80 -3.94 -0.60
C VAL A 258 -12.11 -3.13 -1.69
N LEU A 259 -10.78 -3.02 -1.58
CA LEU A 259 -9.89 -2.45 -2.58
C LEU A 259 -8.94 -3.56 -3.04
N PRO A 260 -9.22 -4.26 -4.16
CA PRO A 260 -8.41 -5.37 -4.65
C PRO A 260 -7.20 -4.91 -5.46
N TYR A 261 -6.03 -5.46 -5.14
CA TYR A 261 -4.82 -5.40 -5.95
C TYR A 261 -4.93 -6.35 -7.15
N CYS A 262 -4.74 -5.84 -8.36
CA CYS A 262 -4.92 -6.60 -9.60
C CYS A 262 -3.91 -6.20 -10.68
N THR A 263 -3.92 -6.91 -11.81
CA THR A 263 -3.24 -6.47 -13.03
C THR A 263 -4.07 -5.43 -13.77
N ALA A 264 -3.48 -4.77 -14.77
CA ALA A 264 -4.19 -3.86 -15.68
C ALA A 264 -5.08 -4.58 -16.72
N ASP A 265 -5.65 -5.74 -16.38
CA ASP A 265 -6.62 -6.44 -17.21
C ASP A 265 -8.02 -5.82 -17.04
N LEU A 266 -8.55 -5.25 -18.13
CA LEU A 266 -9.83 -4.55 -18.11
C LEU A 266 -10.99 -5.45 -17.67
N VAL A 267 -11.05 -6.69 -18.17
CA VAL A 267 -12.17 -7.59 -17.88
C VAL A 267 -12.18 -7.98 -16.40
N THR A 268 -11.01 -8.22 -15.82
CA THR A 268 -10.86 -8.48 -14.39
C THR A 268 -11.30 -7.28 -13.57
N CYS A 269 -10.89 -6.06 -13.93
CA CYS A 269 -11.29 -4.85 -13.20
C CYS A 269 -12.81 -4.64 -13.23
N LEU A 270 -13.47 -4.84 -14.39
CA LEU A 270 -14.93 -4.78 -14.50
C LEU A 270 -15.62 -5.85 -13.63
N ARG A 271 -15.06 -7.07 -13.57
CA ARG A 271 -15.60 -8.13 -12.72
C ARG A 271 -15.42 -7.85 -11.22
N LEU A 272 -14.34 -7.19 -10.83
CA LEU A 272 -14.10 -6.77 -9.45
C LEU A 272 -15.08 -5.66 -9.06
N GLU A 273 -15.35 -4.71 -9.96
CA GLU A 273 -16.42 -3.72 -9.80
C GLU A 273 -17.80 -4.38 -9.66
N ASP A 274 -18.16 -5.31 -10.56
CA ASP A 274 -19.42 -6.08 -10.49
C ASP A 274 -19.55 -6.88 -9.18
N ALA A 275 -18.42 -7.32 -8.62
CA ALA A 275 -18.36 -8.00 -7.32
C ALA A 275 -18.55 -7.05 -6.12
N GLY A 276 -18.60 -5.74 -6.35
CA GLY A 276 -18.81 -4.70 -5.35
C GLY A 276 -17.54 -4.10 -4.77
N ALA A 277 -16.40 -4.22 -5.46
CA ALA A 277 -15.18 -3.52 -5.06
C ALA A 277 -15.42 -1.99 -5.00
N ALA A 278 -14.93 -1.34 -3.95
CA ALA A 278 -15.13 0.10 -3.76
C ALA A 278 -14.15 0.97 -4.55
N ALA A 279 -13.08 0.36 -5.04
CA ALA A 279 -12.10 0.87 -6.00
C ALA A 279 -11.44 -0.36 -6.65
N VAL A 280 -10.69 -0.18 -7.73
CA VAL A 280 -9.78 -1.21 -8.27
C VAL A 280 -8.35 -0.70 -8.26
N MET A 281 -7.39 -1.59 -7.99
CA MET A 281 -5.98 -1.21 -7.83
C MET A 281 -5.06 -1.93 -8.81
N PRO A 282 -5.08 -1.56 -10.11
CA PRO A 282 -4.19 -2.14 -11.09
C PRO A 282 -2.73 -1.76 -10.83
N LEU A 283 -1.84 -2.74 -11.01
CA LEU A 283 -0.41 -2.54 -10.82
C LEU A 283 0.25 -1.74 -11.94
N ALA A 284 1.20 -0.84 -11.62
CA ALA A 284 2.05 -0.21 -12.64
C ALA A 284 3.15 -1.17 -13.16
N ALA A 285 3.74 -1.91 -12.21
CA ALA A 285 4.70 -2.99 -12.40
C ALA A 285 4.70 -3.89 -11.14
N PRO A 286 5.34 -5.08 -11.15
CA PRO A 286 5.33 -5.96 -10.00
C PRO A 286 5.85 -5.29 -8.71
N ILE A 287 5.36 -5.76 -7.56
CA ILE A 287 5.60 -5.11 -6.26
C ILE A 287 7.10 -4.95 -5.99
N GLY A 288 7.51 -3.72 -5.71
CA GLY A 288 8.86 -3.40 -5.27
C GLY A 288 9.94 -3.39 -6.36
N THR A 289 9.58 -3.55 -7.64
CA THR A 289 10.54 -3.49 -8.75
C THR A 289 11.01 -2.06 -9.05
N GLY A 290 10.14 -1.06 -8.88
CA GLY A 290 10.43 0.33 -9.24
C GLY A 290 10.57 0.56 -10.74
N GLN A 291 10.02 -0.34 -11.57
CA GLN A 291 10.09 -0.26 -13.04
C GLN A 291 9.18 0.82 -13.64
N GLY A 292 8.34 1.48 -12.84
CA GLY A 292 7.41 2.49 -13.30
C GLY A 292 6.24 1.91 -14.10
N MET A 293 5.66 2.73 -14.97
CA MET A 293 4.46 2.38 -15.74
C MET A 293 4.79 1.45 -16.92
N GLN A 294 4.53 0.14 -16.78
CA GLN A 294 4.84 -0.84 -17.84
C GLN A 294 3.67 -1.03 -18.85
N ASP A 295 2.43 -1.05 -18.37
CA ASP A 295 1.23 -1.19 -19.21
C ASP A 295 0.32 0.03 -19.09
N TRP A 296 0.79 1.17 -19.62
CA TRP A 296 0.03 2.42 -19.61
C TRP A 296 -1.28 2.31 -20.42
N VAL A 297 -1.29 1.53 -21.51
CA VAL A 297 -2.47 1.34 -22.36
C VAL A 297 -3.55 0.56 -21.62
N GLY A 298 -3.18 -0.54 -20.94
CA GLY A 298 -4.10 -1.31 -20.11
C GLY A 298 -4.71 -0.47 -19.00
N ILE A 299 -3.89 0.29 -18.27
CA ILE A 299 -4.36 1.17 -17.20
C ILE A 299 -5.29 2.25 -17.73
N GLN A 300 -4.96 2.89 -18.86
CA GLN A 300 -5.83 3.91 -19.46
C GLN A 300 -7.21 3.32 -19.82
N ARG A 301 -7.26 2.12 -20.41
CA ARG A 301 -8.53 1.43 -20.70
C ARG A 301 -9.34 1.14 -19.44
N VAL A 302 -8.68 0.76 -18.35
CA VAL A 302 -9.35 0.54 -17.05
C VAL A 302 -9.95 1.85 -16.55
N ILE A 303 -9.18 2.94 -16.55
CA ILE A 303 -9.63 4.28 -16.12
C ILE A 303 -10.84 4.75 -16.95
N GLU A 304 -10.84 4.52 -18.26
CA GLU A 304 -11.92 4.96 -19.16
C GLU A 304 -13.23 4.16 -18.98
N ARG A 305 -13.17 2.95 -18.40
CA ARG A 305 -14.26 1.96 -18.47
C ARG A 305 -14.85 1.58 -17.12
N VAL A 306 -14.06 1.60 -16.06
CA VAL A 306 -14.50 1.29 -14.69
C VAL A 306 -15.11 2.56 -14.07
N SER A 307 -16.24 2.41 -13.36
CA SER A 307 -16.94 3.55 -12.75
C SER A 307 -16.49 3.82 -11.31
N VAL A 308 -15.98 2.81 -10.60
CA VAL A 308 -15.33 2.98 -9.29
C VAL A 308 -13.93 3.60 -9.43
N PRO A 309 -13.42 4.26 -8.37
CA PRO A 309 -12.07 4.83 -8.39
C PRO A 309 -10.99 3.83 -8.82
N VAL A 310 -10.10 4.27 -9.71
CA VAL A 310 -8.92 3.50 -10.14
C VAL A 310 -7.68 4.04 -9.43
N ILE A 311 -7.03 3.20 -8.64
CA ILE A 311 -5.85 3.57 -7.84
C ILE A 311 -4.64 2.81 -8.40
N VAL A 312 -3.69 3.49 -9.01
CA VAL A 312 -2.48 2.80 -9.50
C VAL A 312 -1.60 2.42 -8.30
N ASP A 313 -1.41 1.13 -8.09
CA ASP A 313 -0.68 0.57 -6.95
C ASP A 313 0.59 -0.15 -7.40
N ALA A 314 1.61 -0.19 -6.55
CA ALA A 314 2.86 -0.91 -6.78
C ALA A 314 3.62 -0.53 -8.07
N GLY A 315 4.87 -0.99 -8.18
CA GLY A 315 5.70 -0.78 -9.37
C GLY A 315 6.23 0.63 -9.63
N LEU A 316 5.55 1.69 -9.17
CA LEU A 316 5.99 3.07 -9.25
C LEU A 316 7.38 3.23 -8.61
N GLY A 317 8.32 3.86 -9.33
CA GLY A 317 9.71 4.04 -8.92
C GLY A 317 10.06 5.48 -8.56
N VAL A 318 9.44 6.46 -9.24
CA VAL A 318 9.73 7.89 -9.07
C VAL A 318 8.47 8.76 -9.19
N PRO A 319 8.50 10.02 -8.75
CA PRO A 319 7.34 10.91 -8.81
C PRO A 319 6.75 11.11 -10.21
N SER A 320 7.55 11.02 -11.27
CA SER A 320 7.06 11.12 -12.65
C SER A 320 6.14 9.96 -13.03
N ASP A 321 6.31 8.77 -12.45
CA ASP A 321 5.43 7.64 -12.70
C ASP A 321 4.03 7.91 -12.12
N ALA A 322 4.00 8.49 -10.91
CA ALA A 322 2.77 8.93 -10.27
C ALA A 322 2.11 10.06 -11.05
N ALA A 323 2.89 11.04 -11.55
CA ALA A 323 2.37 12.11 -12.39
C ALA A 323 1.68 11.55 -13.65
N ILE A 324 2.31 10.59 -14.35
CA ILE A 324 1.74 9.93 -15.53
C ILE A 324 0.41 9.23 -15.18
N ALA A 325 0.35 8.50 -14.06
CA ALA A 325 -0.90 7.87 -13.61
C ALA A 325 -2.02 8.90 -13.42
N MET A 326 -1.72 10.02 -12.76
CA MET A 326 -2.70 11.09 -12.54
C MET A 326 -3.09 11.83 -13.83
N GLU A 327 -2.15 12.04 -14.75
CA GLU A 327 -2.40 12.63 -16.08
C GLU A 327 -3.36 11.77 -16.92
N MET A 328 -3.30 10.44 -16.79
CA MET A 328 -4.24 9.51 -17.45
C MET A 328 -5.64 9.53 -16.82
N GLY A 329 -5.82 10.19 -15.67
CA GLY A 329 -7.09 10.26 -14.97
C GLY A 329 -7.25 9.25 -13.84
N ALA A 330 -6.18 8.60 -13.38
CA ALA A 330 -6.24 7.78 -12.17
C ALA A 330 -6.79 8.61 -10.99
N SER A 331 -7.54 7.95 -10.12
CA SER A 331 -8.15 8.60 -8.96
C SER A 331 -7.13 8.86 -7.85
N ALA A 332 -6.17 7.96 -7.67
CA ALA A 332 -5.07 8.07 -6.73
C ALA A 332 -3.92 7.14 -7.12
N VAL A 333 -2.83 7.21 -6.36
CA VAL A 333 -1.73 6.25 -6.40
C VAL A 333 -1.41 5.72 -5.01
N LEU A 334 -0.93 4.48 -4.92
CA LEU A 334 -0.44 3.87 -3.68
C LEU A 334 1.05 3.53 -3.81
N VAL A 335 1.88 4.15 -2.97
CA VAL A 335 3.34 4.05 -3.05
C VAL A 335 3.92 3.52 -1.73
N ASN A 336 4.88 2.59 -1.81
CA ASN A 336 5.61 2.11 -0.64
C ASN A 336 7.12 2.04 -0.89
N THR A 337 7.57 1.08 -1.70
CA THR A 337 9.02 0.77 -1.80
C THR A 337 9.85 1.91 -2.39
N ALA A 338 9.32 2.67 -3.35
CA ALA A 338 10.01 3.82 -3.94
C ALA A 338 10.32 4.92 -2.91
N ILE A 339 9.43 5.14 -1.94
CA ILE A 339 9.64 6.09 -0.85
C ILE A 339 10.53 5.46 0.22
N ALA A 340 10.12 4.32 0.76
CA ALA A 340 10.76 3.69 1.92
C ALA A 340 12.23 3.31 1.69
N ARG A 341 12.61 2.96 0.45
CA ARG A 341 13.99 2.60 0.07
C ARG A 341 14.75 3.73 -0.63
N ALA A 342 14.21 4.94 -0.71
CA ALA A 342 14.95 6.08 -1.21
C ALA A 342 16.13 6.42 -0.29
N LYS A 343 17.18 7.05 -0.83
CA LYS A 343 18.28 7.58 -0.02
C LYS A 343 17.80 8.59 1.04
N ASN A 344 16.73 9.32 0.73
CA ASN A 344 16.05 10.24 1.63
C ASN A 344 14.52 10.02 1.51
N PRO A 345 13.93 9.13 2.34
CA PRO A 345 12.50 8.80 2.26
C PRO A 345 11.57 10.00 2.50
N PRO A 346 11.80 10.88 3.49
CA PRO A 346 10.93 12.06 3.67
C PRO A 346 10.93 13.02 2.46
N LEU A 347 12.10 13.25 1.85
CA LEU A 347 12.19 14.05 0.61
C LEU A 347 11.48 13.36 -0.55
N MET A 348 11.65 12.04 -0.71
CA MET A 348 10.98 11.29 -1.77
C MET A 348 9.45 11.30 -1.60
N ALA A 349 8.96 11.19 -0.37
CA ALA A 349 7.54 11.30 -0.05
C ALA A 349 6.95 12.66 -0.46
N GLU A 350 7.66 13.75 -0.17
CA GLU A 350 7.30 15.10 -0.61
C GLU A 350 7.33 15.21 -2.14
N ALA A 351 8.34 14.64 -2.80
CA ALA A 351 8.43 14.65 -4.25
C ALA A 351 7.26 13.90 -4.91
N PHE A 352 6.86 12.74 -4.37
CA PHE A 352 5.67 12.01 -4.83
C PHE A 352 4.39 12.83 -4.63
N ARG A 353 4.26 13.56 -3.51
CA ARG A 353 3.14 14.48 -3.29
C ARG A 353 3.05 15.49 -4.42
N TRP A 354 4.17 16.13 -4.78
CA TRP A 354 4.20 17.10 -5.88
C TRP A 354 3.89 16.45 -7.24
N GLY A 355 4.41 15.26 -7.51
CA GLY A 355 4.11 14.52 -8.74
C GLY A 355 2.62 14.22 -8.90
N VAL A 356 1.95 13.78 -7.83
CA VAL A 356 0.51 13.51 -7.82
C VAL A 356 -0.30 14.79 -8.02
N ILE A 357 0.05 15.88 -7.31
CA ILE A 357 -0.63 17.17 -7.46
C ILE A 357 -0.48 17.70 -8.88
N ALA A 358 0.75 17.72 -9.41
CA ALA A 358 1.05 18.22 -10.75
C ALA A 358 0.30 17.41 -11.82
N GLY A 359 0.35 16.08 -11.76
CA GLY A 359 -0.35 15.23 -12.72
C GLY A 359 -1.86 15.38 -12.67
N ARG A 360 -2.45 15.52 -11.46
CA ARG A 360 -3.91 15.75 -11.36
C ARG A 360 -4.30 17.12 -11.89
N GLN A 361 -3.51 18.16 -11.62
CA GLN A 361 -3.74 19.49 -12.18
C GLN A 361 -3.63 19.49 -13.71
N ALA A 362 -2.66 18.77 -14.27
CA ALA A 362 -2.52 18.63 -15.72
C ALA A 362 -3.70 17.90 -16.36
N PHE A 363 -4.24 16.86 -15.71
CA PHE A 363 -5.47 16.20 -16.14
C PHE A 363 -6.66 17.16 -16.18
N LEU A 364 -6.88 17.91 -15.10
CA LEU A 364 -7.99 18.88 -15.00
C LEU A 364 -7.84 20.07 -15.95
N ALA A 365 -6.61 20.51 -16.20
CA ALA A 365 -6.33 21.63 -17.10
C ALA A 365 -6.57 21.29 -18.57
N GLY A 366 -6.55 20.00 -18.93
CA GLY A 366 -6.64 19.55 -20.32
C GLY A 366 -5.36 19.87 -21.09
N ARG A 367 -4.42 18.91 -21.13
CA ARG A 367 -3.19 19.07 -21.91
C ARG A 367 -3.48 19.31 -23.39
N MET A 368 -2.56 20.00 -24.07
CA MET A 368 -2.61 20.11 -25.53
C MET A 368 -2.60 18.72 -26.19
N PRO A 369 -3.31 18.53 -27.31
CA PRO A 369 -3.26 17.28 -28.04
C PRO A 369 -1.85 17.05 -28.60
N PRO A 370 -1.34 15.81 -28.58
CA PRO A 370 -0.06 15.49 -29.19
C PRO A 370 -0.12 15.76 -30.70
N GLN A 371 0.88 16.46 -31.23
CA GLN A 371 1.04 16.74 -32.66
C GLN A 371 2.09 15.79 -33.25
N ARG A 372 1.86 15.36 -34.49
CA ARG A 372 2.83 14.52 -35.23
C ARG A 372 4.00 15.32 -35.79
N GLU A 373 3.74 16.59 -36.10
CA GLU A 373 4.69 17.49 -36.76
C GLU A 373 4.98 18.68 -35.85
N ALA A 374 6.19 19.22 -35.96
CA ALA A 374 6.55 20.43 -35.26
C ALA A 374 5.76 21.62 -35.82
N SER A 375 5.20 22.44 -34.93
CA SER A 375 4.58 23.70 -35.28
C SER A 375 5.42 24.85 -34.72
N ALA A 376 5.78 25.81 -35.56
CA ALA A 376 6.54 26.98 -35.13
C ALA A 376 5.70 27.81 -34.15
N SER A 377 6.21 28.01 -32.94
CA SER A 377 5.51 28.79 -31.90
C SER A 377 5.56 30.30 -32.14
N SER A 378 6.48 30.76 -32.99
CA SER A 378 6.75 32.19 -33.23
C SER A 378 6.51 32.56 -34.69
N PRO A 379 5.95 33.74 -35.00
CA PRO A 379 5.78 34.20 -36.37
C PRO A 379 7.12 34.25 -37.10
N VAL A 380 7.17 33.73 -38.32
CA VAL A 380 8.37 33.78 -39.19
C VAL A 380 8.66 35.21 -39.68
N ARG A 381 7.68 36.12 -39.53
CA ARG A 381 7.81 37.54 -39.91
C ARG A 381 8.67 38.27 -38.88
N GLY A 382 9.80 38.83 -39.31
CA GLY A 382 10.70 39.63 -38.46
C GLY A 382 11.88 38.86 -37.88
N VAL A 383 12.13 37.61 -38.32
CA VAL A 383 13.35 36.89 -37.97
C VAL A 383 14.57 37.66 -38.52
N PRO A 384 15.55 38.06 -37.69
CA PRO A 384 16.74 38.77 -38.14
C PRO A 384 17.52 37.95 -39.18
N GLN A 385 17.69 38.49 -40.38
CA GLN A 385 18.58 37.92 -41.39
C GLN A 385 19.99 38.48 -41.15
N LEU A 386 20.86 37.68 -40.53
CA LEU A 386 22.28 38.02 -40.42
C LEU A 386 22.92 37.81 -41.80
N GLN A 387 23.21 38.91 -42.49
CA GLN A 387 23.90 38.88 -43.78
C GLN A 387 25.32 38.32 -43.60
N GLY A 388 25.73 37.40 -44.49
CA GLY A 388 27.11 36.87 -44.56
C GLY A 388 27.34 35.49 -43.94
N ILE A 389 26.35 34.88 -43.28
CA ILE A 389 26.45 33.50 -42.78
C ILE A 389 25.71 32.58 -43.76
N ALA A 390 26.46 31.95 -44.68
CA ALA A 390 25.89 30.92 -45.54
C ALA A 390 25.45 29.72 -44.68
N ALA A 391 24.21 29.26 -44.86
CA ALA A 391 23.77 28.01 -44.27
C ALA A 391 24.67 26.87 -44.78
N PRO A 392 25.13 25.93 -43.94
CA PRO A 392 25.90 24.79 -44.42
C PRO A 392 25.04 24.04 -45.44
N GLY A 393 25.56 23.91 -46.66
CA GLY A 393 24.80 23.47 -47.82
C GLY A 393 24.07 22.16 -47.60
N GLY A 394 22.75 22.18 -47.79
CA GLY A 394 21.98 20.98 -48.08
C GLY A 394 22.37 20.52 -49.48
N SER A 395 23.21 19.49 -49.57
CA SER A 395 23.50 18.81 -50.81
C SER A 395 22.38 17.83 -51.15
N GLY A 396 21.75 18.05 -52.30
CA GLY A 396 21.30 17.01 -53.25
C GLY A 396 20.11 16.16 -52.84
#